data_AF-A0A7Y6GAI6-F1
#
_entry.id   AF-A0A7Y6GAI6-F1
#
_cell.length_a   1.000
_cell.length_b   1.000
_cell.length_c   1.000
_cell.angle_alpha   90.00
_cell.angle_beta   90.00
_cell.angle_gamma   90.00
#
_symmetry.space_group_name_H-M   'P 1'
#
loop_
_entity.id
_entity.type
_entity.pdbx_description
1 polymer ?
#
loop_
_entity_poly.entity_id
_entity_poly.type
_entity_poly.pdbx_seq_one_letter_code
_entity_poly.pdbx_strand_id
1 'polypeptide(L)'
;MNDPFTGPGPRAVRPGEHPAWDEALALVNRDLAALLPGRGPLRLLAVPSDADVGWEPAEHVYVALPDGRWHGNHLNDASQADPADALASVADAAQDTVLECLWQVWPVCAEHGLGMHPGLDDDRVVWECAGGRGSQDPAHVRTIGELG
;
A
#
# COMPACT_ATOMS: atom_id res chain seq x y z
N MET A 1 -5.00 27.51 27.76
CA MET A 1 -3.80 26.70 28.04
C MET A 1 -3.54 25.95 26.74
N ASN A 2 -2.55 26.37 25.96
CA ASN A 2 -2.15 25.64 24.76
C ASN A 2 -1.16 24.57 25.23
N ASP A 3 -1.46 23.31 24.94
CA ASP A 3 -0.57 22.20 25.24
C ASP A 3 0.63 22.29 24.29
N PRO A 4 1.86 22.46 24.79
CA PRO A 4 3.07 22.57 23.97
C PRO A 4 3.40 21.28 23.20
N PHE A 5 2.69 20.18 23.44
CA PHE A 5 2.85 18.91 22.75
C PHE A 5 1.82 18.66 21.63
N THR A 6 0.91 19.60 21.36
CA THR A 6 -0.01 19.47 20.21
C THR A 6 0.71 19.91 18.93
N GLY A 7 1.68 19.10 18.49
CA GLY A 7 2.14 19.14 17.11
C GLY A 7 0.97 18.86 16.15
N PRO A 8 1.13 19.11 14.84
CA PRO A 8 0.14 18.67 13.86
C PRO A 8 -0.13 17.17 14.07
N GLY A 9 -1.40 16.75 14.03
CA GLY A 9 -1.75 15.34 14.07
C GLY A 9 -1.75 14.72 12.67
N PRO A 10 -1.86 13.38 12.56
CA PRO A 10 -2.08 12.72 11.28
C PRO A 10 -3.28 13.32 10.52
N ARG A 11 -3.13 13.48 9.21
CA ARG A 11 -4.18 14.02 8.34
C ARG A 11 -4.37 13.15 7.10
N ALA A 12 -5.61 13.13 6.60
CA ALA A 12 -5.85 12.59 5.27
C ALA A 12 -5.13 13.45 4.21
N VAL A 13 -4.41 12.80 3.31
CA VAL A 13 -3.85 13.43 2.11
C VAL A 13 -4.99 13.81 1.17
N ARG A 14 -4.88 14.99 0.54
CA ARG A 14 -5.90 15.44 -0.40
C ARG A 14 -5.69 14.79 -1.76
N PRO A 15 -6.76 14.38 -2.47
CA PRO A 15 -6.62 13.94 -3.86
C PRO A 15 -5.90 14.98 -4.71
N GLY A 16 -4.91 14.53 -5.50
CA GLY A 16 -4.05 15.36 -6.33
C GLY A 16 -2.82 15.95 -5.63
N GLU A 17 -2.67 15.74 -4.32
CA GLU A 17 -1.44 16.12 -3.59
C GLU A 17 -0.27 15.22 -4.00
N HIS A 18 -0.54 13.93 -4.25
CA HIS A 18 0.42 12.94 -4.74
C HIS A 18 -0.19 12.12 -5.89
N PRO A 19 -0.27 12.67 -7.12
CA PRO A 19 -1.01 12.06 -8.23
C PRO A 19 -0.57 10.63 -8.56
N ALA A 20 0.74 10.35 -8.55
CA ALA A 20 1.26 9.01 -8.82
C ALA A 20 0.80 7.98 -7.79
N TRP A 21 0.79 8.36 -6.50
CA TRP A 21 0.29 7.48 -5.44
C TRP A 21 -1.22 7.37 -5.44
N ASP A 22 -1.96 8.42 -5.82
CA ASP A 22 -3.42 8.35 -5.97
C ASP A 22 -3.82 7.35 -7.07
N GLU A 23 -3.13 7.37 -8.20
CA GLU A 23 -3.35 6.44 -9.31
C GLU A 23 -3.01 5.00 -8.90
N ALA A 24 -1.86 4.79 -8.27
CA ALA A 24 -1.46 3.49 -7.73
C ALA A 24 -2.46 2.95 -6.71
N LEU A 25 -2.89 3.79 -5.76
CA LEU A 25 -3.85 3.43 -4.72
C LEU A 25 -5.21 3.08 -5.31
N ALA A 26 -5.61 3.72 -6.41
CA ALA A 26 -6.84 3.36 -7.11
C ALA A 26 -6.78 1.93 -7.70
N LEU A 27 -5.64 1.51 -8.26
CA LEU A 27 -5.43 0.15 -8.76
C LEU A 27 -5.53 -0.88 -7.62
N VAL A 28 -4.76 -0.65 -6.55
CA VAL A 28 -4.73 -1.50 -5.35
C VAL A 28 -6.13 -1.61 -4.71
N ASN A 29 -6.87 -0.50 -4.64
CA ASN A 29 -8.23 -0.50 -4.09
C ASN A 29 -9.25 -1.27 -4.94
N ARG A 30 -9.04 -1.43 -6.25
CA ARG A 30 -9.90 -2.31 -7.07
C ARG A 30 -9.77 -3.76 -6.63
N ASP A 31 -8.54 -4.22 -6.44
CA ASP A 31 -8.27 -5.59 -5.98
C ASP A 31 -8.76 -5.81 -4.56
N LEU A 32 -8.59 -4.81 -3.68
CA LEU A 32 -9.11 -4.86 -2.32
C LEU A 32 -10.63 -4.99 -2.32
N ALA A 33 -11.32 -4.20 -3.15
CA ALA A 33 -12.78 -4.26 -3.25
C ALA A 33 -13.27 -5.61 -3.80
N ALA A 34 -12.52 -6.22 -4.72
CA ALA A 34 -12.84 -7.53 -5.28
C ALA A 34 -12.66 -8.66 -4.27
N LEU A 35 -11.54 -8.67 -3.54
CA LEU A 35 -11.17 -9.79 -2.67
C LEU A 35 -11.57 -9.61 -1.20
N LEU A 36 -11.74 -8.38 -0.73
CA LEU A 36 -12.16 -8.03 0.63
C LEU A 36 -13.33 -7.01 0.60
N PRO A 37 -14.50 -7.42 0.08
CA PRO A 37 -15.64 -6.52 -0.05
C PRO A 37 -16.12 -5.99 1.31
N GLY A 38 -16.60 -4.73 1.31
CA GLY A 38 -17.16 -4.08 2.51
C GLY A 38 -16.13 -3.44 3.45
N ARG A 39 -14.82 -3.53 3.16
CA ARG A 39 -13.77 -2.83 3.93
C ARG A 39 -13.72 -1.32 3.67
N GLY A 40 -14.22 -0.89 2.52
CA GLY A 40 -14.02 0.48 2.03
C GLY A 40 -12.61 0.69 1.48
N PRO A 41 -12.37 1.77 0.73
CA PRO A 41 -11.07 2.01 0.09
C PRO A 41 -10.02 2.45 1.11
N LEU A 42 -8.81 1.93 0.97
CA LEU A 42 -7.60 2.48 1.59
C LEU A 42 -7.39 3.93 1.17
N ARG A 43 -6.66 4.69 1.99
CA ARG A 43 -6.42 6.13 1.83
C ARG A 43 -4.95 6.45 2.08
N LEU A 44 -4.47 7.54 1.49
CA LEU A 44 -3.19 8.12 1.86
C LEU A 44 -3.34 8.96 3.15
N LEU A 45 -2.43 8.76 4.10
CA LEU A 45 -2.39 9.43 5.40
C LEU A 45 -1.02 10.09 5.58
N ALA A 46 -0.99 11.41 5.73
CA ALA A 46 0.22 12.15 6.06
C ALA A 46 0.36 12.21 7.59
N VAL A 47 1.53 11.80 8.07
CA VAL A 47 1.91 11.79 9.49
C VAL A 47 3.12 12.71 9.63
N PRO A 48 3.09 13.71 10.52
CA PRO A 48 4.25 14.58 10.73
C PRO A 48 5.49 13.76 11.08
N SER A 49 6.65 14.16 10.52
CA SER A 49 7.92 13.59 10.95
C SER A 49 8.23 14.07 12.38
N ASP A 50 8.65 13.15 13.24
CA ASP A 50 9.17 13.47 14.57
C ASP A 50 10.61 14.03 14.52
N ALA A 51 11.23 14.03 13.34
CA ALA A 51 12.60 14.47 13.16
C ALA A 51 12.67 16.00 13.05
N ASP A 52 13.28 16.64 14.05
CA ASP A 52 13.60 18.07 14.02
C ASP A 52 14.89 18.32 13.22
N VAL A 53 14.97 17.74 12.02
CA VAL A 53 16.13 17.83 11.12
C VAL A 53 15.67 18.33 9.75
N GLY A 54 16.24 19.45 9.31
CA GLY A 54 15.77 20.16 8.10
C GLY A 54 16.02 19.45 6.76
N TRP A 55 16.48 18.20 6.75
CA TRP A 55 16.65 17.37 5.55
C TRP A 55 15.56 16.30 5.41
N GLU A 56 14.76 16.06 6.45
CA GLU A 56 13.60 15.17 6.35
C GLU A 56 12.35 15.94 5.90
N PRO A 57 11.43 15.27 5.18
CA PRO A 57 10.13 15.82 4.89
C PRO A 57 9.38 16.20 6.18
N ALA A 58 8.58 17.27 6.12
CA ALA A 58 7.74 17.66 7.25
C ALA A 58 6.69 16.60 7.63
N GLU A 59 6.31 15.77 6.66
CA GLU A 59 5.35 14.68 6.83
C GLU A 59 5.79 13.46 6.02
N HIS A 60 5.54 12.27 6.56
CA HIS A 60 5.63 11.00 5.87
C HIS A 60 4.25 10.51 5.46
N VAL A 61 4.12 9.97 4.26
CA VAL A 61 2.83 9.48 3.75
C VAL A 61 2.76 7.96 3.88
N TYR A 62 1.64 7.47 4.41
CA TYR A 62 1.35 6.06 4.61
C TYR A 62 0.08 5.67 3.84
N VAL A 63 -0.07 4.37 3.57
CA VAL A 63 -1.38 3.80 3.20
C VAL A 63 -2.12 3.44 4.49
N ALA A 64 -3.39 3.79 4.59
CA ALA A 64 -4.21 3.60 5.78
C ALA A 64 -5.57 2.99 5.43
N LEU A 65 -6.17 2.31 6.40
CA LEU A 65 -7.58 1.94 6.40
C LEU A 65 -8.48 3.20 6.38
N PRO A 66 -9.76 3.08 5.98
CA PRO A 66 -10.68 4.23 5.97
C PRO A 66 -10.90 4.87 7.35
N ASP A 67 -10.68 4.12 8.43
CA ASP A 67 -10.77 4.61 9.82
C ASP A 67 -9.49 5.32 10.29
N GLY A 68 -8.49 5.43 9.41
CA GLY A 68 -7.23 6.10 9.67
C GLY A 68 -6.22 5.27 10.44
N ARG A 69 -6.42 3.96 10.62
CA ARG A 69 -5.35 3.05 11.10
C ARG A 69 -4.41 2.69 9.96
N TRP A 70 -3.11 2.63 10.24
CA TRP A 70 -2.06 2.26 9.29
C TRP A 70 -1.00 1.42 9.98
N HIS A 71 -0.19 0.70 9.20
CA HIS A 71 1.00 0.01 9.67
C HIS A 71 2.02 -0.08 8.54
N GLY A 72 3.26 -0.46 8.87
CA GLY A 72 4.35 -0.61 7.91
C GLY A 72 5.15 0.68 7.73
N ASN A 73 5.93 0.72 6.66
CA ASN A 73 6.76 1.88 6.32
C ASN A 73 5.95 2.98 5.62
N HIS A 74 6.47 4.20 5.66
CA HIS A 74 5.97 5.27 4.80
C HIS A 74 6.35 4.99 3.34
N LEU A 75 5.56 5.56 2.43
CA LEU A 75 5.85 5.54 1.01
C LEU A 75 7.16 6.27 0.73
N ASN A 76 7.97 5.70 -0.14
CA ASN A 76 9.22 6.31 -0.56
C ASN A 76 8.92 7.47 -1.50
N ASP A 77 9.21 8.72 -1.10
CA ASP A 77 8.98 9.92 -1.92
C ASP A 77 9.57 9.80 -3.34
N ALA A 78 10.73 9.15 -3.48
CA ALA A 78 11.38 8.96 -4.78
C ALA A 78 10.55 8.09 -5.74
N SER A 79 9.65 7.25 -5.23
CA SER A 79 8.79 6.39 -6.04
C SER A 79 7.79 7.18 -6.88
N GLN A 80 7.53 8.46 -6.58
CA GLN A 80 6.63 9.29 -7.38
C GLN A 80 7.20 9.63 -8.77
N ALA A 81 8.50 9.41 -8.99
CA ALA A 81 9.15 9.68 -10.28
C ALA A 81 8.79 8.67 -11.37
N ASP A 82 8.37 7.46 -10.99
CA ASP A 82 8.04 6.39 -11.93
C ASP A 82 6.72 5.68 -11.53
N PRO A 83 5.76 5.50 -12.45
CA PRO A 83 4.48 4.85 -12.13
C PRO A 83 4.61 3.42 -11.61
N ALA A 84 5.60 2.64 -12.06
CA ALA A 84 5.81 1.28 -11.57
C ALA A 84 6.36 1.34 -10.13
N ASP A 85 7.34 2.19 -9.85
CA ASP A 85 7.83 2.38 -8.47
C ASP A 85 6.74 2.87 -7.52
N ALA A 86 5.88 3.81 -7.95
CA ALA A 86 4.72 4.26 -7.19
C ALA A 86 3.75 3.11 -6.90
N LEU A 87 3.45 2.28 -7.89
CA LEU A 87 2.56 1.15 -7.74
C LEU A 87 3.13 0.09 -6.81
N ALA A 88 4.41 -0.26 -6.95
CA ALA A 88 5.09 -1.20 -6.07
C ALA A 88 5.10 -0.70 -4.62
N SER A 89 5.46 0.57 -4.39
CA SER A 89 5.51 1.15 -3.04
C SER A 89 4.13 1.19 -2.38
N VAL A 90 3.07 1.55 -3.11
CA VAL A 90 1.71 1.59 -2.56
C VAL A 90 1.15 0.18 -2.33
N ALA A 91 1.44 -0.76 -3.23
CA ALA A 91 1.00 -2.15 -3.09
C ALA A 91 1.61 -2.83 -1.86
N ASP A 92 2.91 -2.61 -1.62
CA ASP A 92 3.63 -3.12 -0.45
C ASP A 92 3.05 -2.54 0.86
N ALA A 93 2.95 -1.21 0.95
CA ALA A 93 2.38 -0.53 2.11
C ALA A 93 0.91 -0.90 2.38
N ALA A 94 0.13 -1.16 1.33
CA ALA A 94 -1.24 -1.64 1.44
C ALA A 94 -1.30 -3.05 2.03
N GLN A 95 -0.42 -3.97 1.61
CA GLN A 95 -0.35 -5.31 2.20
C GLN A 95 -0.04 -5.25 3.69
N ASP A 96 1.00 -4.49 4.08
CA ASP A 96 1.38 -4.31 5.48
C ASP A 96 0.21 -3.79 6.31
N THR A 97 -0.48 -2.77 5.80
CA THR A 97 -1.64 -2.18 6.48
C THR A 97 -2.78 -3.17 6.63
N VAL A 98 -3.12 -3.93 5.59
CA VAL A 98 -4.19 -4.93 5.64
C VAL A 98 -3.81 -6.08 6.58
N LEU A 99 -2.59 -6.60 6.48
CA LEU A 99 -2.10 -7.70 7.30
C LEU A 99 -2.14 -7.33 8.78
N GLU A 100 -1.57 -6.18 9.15
CA GLU A 100 -1.32 -5.84 10.55
C GLU A 100 -2.54 -5.20 11.21
N CYS A 101 -3.31 -4.39 10.47
CA CYS A 101 -4.49 -3.76 11.04
C CYS A 101 -5.73 -4.65 11.03
N LEU A 102 -5.82 -5.60 10.08
CA LEU A 102 -6.99 -6.47 9.90
C LEU A 102 -6.71 -7.96 10.15
N TRP A 103 -5.46 -8.35 10.42
CA TRP A 103 -5.03 -9.74 10.62
C TRP A 103 -5.46 -10.66 9.47
N GLN A 104 -5.41 -10.14 8.25
CA GLN A 104 -5.82 -10.83 7.03
C GLN A 104 -4.68 -10.85 6.03
N VAL A 105 -4.31 -12.06 5.58
CA VAL A 105 -3.44 -12.24 4.42
C VAL A 105 -4.18 -11.72 3.19
N TRP A 106 -3.55 -10.82 2.43
CA TRP A 106 -4.14 -10.24 1.23
C TRP A 106 -3.05 -9.68 0.30
N PRO A 107 -3.22 -9.79 -1.03
CA PRO A 107 -4.18 -10.64 -1.71
C PRO A 107 -3.78 -12.11 -1.59
N VAL A 108 -4.76 -13.02 -1.67
CA VAL A 108 -4.52 -14.46 -1.61
C VAL A 108 -4.61 -15.04 -3.01
N CYS A 109 -3.60 -15.82 -3.39
CA CYS A 109 -3.60 -16.62 -4.62
C CYS A 109 -4.76 -17.61 -4.57
N ALA A 110 -5.71 -17.50 -5.50
CA ALA A 110 -6.88 -18.38 -5.57
C ALA A 110 -6.49 -19.87 -5.73
N GLU A 111 -5.32 -20.13 -6.32
CA GLU A 111 -4.91 -21.48 -6.71
C GLU A 111 -4.19 -22.19 -5.55
N HIS A 112 -3.37 -21.47 -4.79
CA HIS A 112 -2.55 -22.04 -3.72
C HIS A 112 -3.04 -21.69 -2.30
N GLY A 113 -3.91 -20.70 -2.16
CA GLY A 113 -4.35 -20.18 -0.85
C GLY A 113 -3.23 -19.47 -0.07
N LEU A 114 -2.17 -19.05 -0.76
CA LEU A 114 -1.02 -18.34 -0.18
C LEU A 114 -1.16 -16.83 -0.39
N GLY A 115 -0.56 -16.04 0.51
CA GLY A 115 -0.38 -14.61 0.26
C GLY A 115 0.45 -14.37 -1.00
N MET A 116 0.00 -13.45 -1.84
CA MET A 116 0.79 -12.92 -2.94
C MET A 116 1.58 -11.71 -2.44
N HIS A 117 2.64 -11.31 -3.13
CA HIS A 117 3.42 -10.11 -2.84
C HIS A 117 3.58 -9.26 -4.11
N PRO A 118 3.83 -7.94 -4.00
CA PRO A 118 4.23 -7.14 -5.15
C PRO A 118 5.51 -7.73 -5.76
N GLY A 119 5.48 -7.99 -7.07
CA GLY A 119 6.59 -8.49 -7.86
C GLY A 119 6.72 -7.72 -9.18
N LEU A 120 7.71 -8.10 -9.98
CA LEU A 120 7.93 -7.55 -11.32
C LEU A 120 7.87 -8.67 -12.36
N ASP A 121 7.02 -8.49 -13.37
CA ASP A 121 6.89 -9.38 -14.52
C ASP A 121 6.91 -8.55 -15.81
N ASP A 122 7.91 -8.76 -16.67
CA ASP A 122 8.14 -7.98 -17.91
C ASP A 122 7.94 -6.45 -17.72
N ASP A 123 8.65 -5.88 -16.73
CA ASP A 123 8.61 -4.46 -16.34
C ASP A 123 7.24 -3.96 -15.81
N ARG A 124 6.31 -4.86 -15.49
CA ARG A 124 5.03 -4.53 -14.87
C ARG A 124 5.01 -4.95 -13.41
N VAL A 125 4.44 -4.10 -12.56
CA VAL A 125 4.17 -4.47 -11.18
C VAL A 125 2.96 -5.37 -11.13
N VAL A 126 3.11 -6.50 -10.45
CA VAL A 126 2.14 -7.59 -10.38
C VAL A 126 2.00 -8.09 -8.95
N TRP A 127 0.91 -8.79 -8.67
CA TRP A 127 0.85 -9.71 -7.55
C TRP A 127 1.48 -11.03 -7.97
N GLU A 128 2.49 -11.47 -7.22
CA GLU A 128 3.21 -12.71 -7.44
C GLU A 128 3.01 -13.67 -6.26
N CYS A 129 2.62 -14.90 -6.56
CA CYS A 129 2.62 -16.02 -5.63
C CYS A 129 3.82 -16.91 -5.91
N ALA A 130 4.63 -17.20 -4.90
CA ALA A 130 5.86 -18.00 -5.01
C ALA A 130 5.66 -19.50 -5.36
N GLY A 131 4.44 -19.94 -5.67
CA GLY A 131 4.11 -21.34 -5.97
C GLY A 131 3.95 -22.23 -4.72
N GLY A 132 3.41 -23.43 -4.92
CA GLY A 132 3.17 -24.41 -3.86
C GLY A 132 4.40 -25.24 -3.47
N ARG A 133 4.18 -26.29 -2.66
CA ARG A 133 5.27 -27.14 -2.11
C ARG A 133 6.02 -28.00 -3.14
N GLY A 134 5.65 -27.95 -4.42
CA GLY A 134 6.22 -28.77 -5.48
C GLY A 134 7.18 -27.98 -6.37
N SER A 135 8.35 -28.54 -6.68
CA SER A 135 9.38 -27.90 -7.53
C SER A 135 8.98 -27.73 -9.01
N GLN A 136 7.77 -28.15 -9.38
CA GLN A 136 7.20 -28.05 -10.73
C GLN A 136 5.97 -27.12 -10.78
N ASP A 137 5.65 -26.48 -9.65
CA ASP A 137 4.50 -25.60 -9.53
C ASP A 137 4.94 -24.16 -9.82
N PRO A 138 4.54 -23.57 -10.97
CA PRO A 138 5.03 -22.27 -11.37
C PRO A 138 4.51 -21.16 -10.44
N ALA A 139 5.23 -20.04 -10.40
CA ALA A 139 4.74 -18.83 -9.79
C ALA A 139 3.44 -18.37 -10.49
N HIS A 140 2.48 -17.87 -9.71
CA HIS A 140 1.25 -17.30 -10.27
C HIS A 140 1.29 -15.79 -10.19
N VAL A 141 1.21 -15.18 -11.36
CA VAL A 141 1.30 -13.73 -11.53
C VAL A 141 -0.08 -13.18 -11.91
N ARG A 142 -0.45 -12.02 -11.36
CA ARG A 142 -1.68 -11.29 -11.68
C ARG A 142 -1.40 -9.79 -11.72
N THR A 143 -1.91 -9.09 -12.73
CA THR A 143 -1.80 -7.63 -12.80
C THR A 143 -2.48 -6.98 -11.59
N ILE A 144 -1.84 -5.96 -11.00
CA ILE A 144 -2.49 -5.16 -9.95
C ILE A 144 -3.62 -4.33 -10.57
N GLY A 145 -4.78 -4.37 -9.93
CA GLY A 145 -6.02 -3.72 -10.34
C GLY A 145 -6.91 -4.57 -11.26
N GLU A 146 -6.61 -5.86 -11.42
CA GLU A 146 -7.32 -6.84 -12.27
C GLU A 146 -7.75 -8.12 -11.50
N LEU A 147 -7.73 -8.15 -10.16
CA LEU A 147 -8.12 -9.32 -9.35
C LEU A 147 -9.65 -9.53 -9.20
N GLY A 148 -10.45 -9.17 -10.21
CA GLY A 148 -11.93 -9.18 -10.16
C GLY A 148 -12.61 -9.91 -11.31
#